data_AF-A0A2M7WJX2-F1
#
_entry.id   AF-A0A2M7WJX2-F1
#
_cell.length_a   1.000
_cell.length_b   1.000
_cell.length_c   1.000
_cell.angle_alpha   90.00
_cell.angle_beta   90.00
_cell.angle_gamma   90.00
#
_symmetry.space_group_name_H-M   'P 1'
#
loop_
_entity.id
_entity.type
_entity.pdbx_description
1 polymer ?
#
loop_
_entity_poly.entity_id
_entity_poly.type
_entity_poly.pdbx_seq_one_letter_code
_entity_poly.pdbx_strand_id
1 'polypeptide(L)'
;MVRSGVPIYILLFSFFLTMICCDEKPQVGSSDFSFLKERFDGASLERISDPERFPAESLWVYIDGAADLYLKNNVLEMAAAYYTLDQTEVNAEVYRFDDSANAMRMFHSIRPNNSITTSYGKEGFKSPSSIEFVQGNYLVRLIGYDDDAQTQMALNNLAENLDKLIPKN
;
A
#
# COMPACT_ATOMS: atom_id res chain seq x y z
N MET A 1 -3.66 -71.34 -42.12
CA MET A 1 -4.75 -71.96 -41.35
C MET A 1 -4.21 -72.25 -39.95
N VAL A 2 -4.58 -71.43 -38.97
CA VAL A 2 -5.03 -71.76 -37.59
C VAL A 2 -5.32 -70.41 -36.92
N ARG A 3 -6.54 -70.31 -36.40
CA ARG A 3 -7.15 -69.20 -35.67
C ARG A 3 -6.69 -69.18 -34.21
N SER A 4 -7.11 -68.11 -33.52
CA SER A 4 -7.41 -68.02 -32.07
C SER A 4 -6.32 -67.30 -31.27
N GLY A 5 -6.60 -66.31 -30.41
CA GLY A 5 -7.85 -65.73 -29.93
C GLY A 5 -7.53 -64.48 -29.07
N VAL A 6 -8.49 -63.58 -28.96
CA VAL A 6 -8.46 -62.32 -28.19
C VAL A 6 -8.63 -62.62 -26.68
N PRO A 7 -8.07 -61.81 -25.76
CA PRO A 7 -8.96 -60.93 -25.01
C PRO A 7 -8.42 -59.51 -24.72
N ILE A 8 -9.37 -58.59 -24.81
CA ILE A 8 -9.48 -57.26 -24.20
C ILE A 8 -8.96 -57.24 -22.75
N TYR A 9 -8.11 -56.27 -22.41
CA TYR A 9 -8.02 -55.72 -21.05
C TYR A 9 -7.84 -54.19 -21.06
N ILE A 10 -8.96 -53.52 -20.76
CA ILE A 10 -9.10 -52.40 -19.82
C ILE A 10 -8.33 -51.10 -20.14
N LEU A 11 -9.11 -50.16 -20.67
CA LEU A 11 -9.05 -48.72 -20.39
C LEU A 11 -8.70 -48.45 -18.91
N LEU A 12 -7.56 -47.83 -18.65
CA LEU A 12 -7.37 -46.97 -17.48
C LEU A 12 -6.82 -45.62 -17.92
N PHE A 13 -7.79 -44.77 -18.23
CA PHE A 13 -7.68 -43.32 -18.31
C PHE A 13 -7.42 -42.80 -16.89
N SER A 14 -6.19 -42.88 -16.39
CA SER A 14 -5.85 -42.23 -15.12
C SER A 14 -5.39 -40.81 -15.39
N PHE A 15 -6.43 -39.98 -15.52
CA PHE A 15 -6.54 -38.60 -15.10
C PHE A 15 -5.34 -38.07 -14.29
N PHE A 16 -4.75 -37.00 -14.82
CA PHE A 16 -4.14 -35.88 -14.11
C PHE A 16 -4.41 -35.85 -12.59
N LEU A 17 -3.34 -35.85 -11.79
CA LEU A 17 -3.29 -35.01 -10.60
C LEU A 17 -1.82 -34.68 -10.28
N THR A 18 -1.23 -33.81 -11.09
CA THR A 18 -0.10 -32.98 -10.64
C THR A 18 -0.64 -32.08 -9.54
N MET A 19 -0.62 -32.56 -8.30
CA MET A 19 -0.85 -31.73 -7.11
C MET A 19 0.44 -30.94 -6.84
N ILE A 20 0.83 -30.13 -7.82
CA ILE A 20 1.58 -28.91 -7.56
C ILE A 20 0.53 -28.00 -6.93
N CYS A 21 0.34 -28.10 -5.62
CA CYS A 21 -0.12 -26.94 -4.86
C CYS A 21 1.03 -25.92 -4.90
N CYS A 22 1.22 -25.31 -6.07
CA CYS A 22 1.67 -23.93 -6.08
C CYS A 22 0.52 -23.21 -5.40
N ASP A 23 0.73 -22.90 -4.13
CA ASP A 23 -0.06 -21.92 -3.42
C ASP A 23 0.08 -20.65 -4.27
N GLU A 24 -0.87 -20.45 -5.19
CA GLU A 24 -0.97 -19.24 -5.97
C GLU A 24 -1.38 -18.19 -4.97
N LYS A 25 -0.36 -17.54 -4.36
CA LYS A 25 -0.56 -16.44 -3.42
C LYS A 25 -1.61 -15.54 -4.05
N PRO A 26 -2.71 -15.24 -3.33
CA PRO A 26 -3.78 -14.45 -3.91
C PRO A 26 -3.17 -13.17 -4.47
N GLN A 27 -3.29 -13.00 -5.79
CA GLN A 27 -2.92 -11.77 -6.46
C GLN A 27 -3.82 -10.69 -5.87
N VAL A 28 -3.28 -9.93 -4.91
CA VAL A 28 -3.92 -8.76 -4.32
C VAL A 28 -4.34 -7.88 -5.49
N GLY A 29 -5.67 -7.72 -5.66
CA GLY A 29 -6.25 -7.01 -6.80
C GLY A 29 -5.58 -5.66 -6.98
N SER A 30 -5.22 -5.34 -8.22
CA SER A 30 -4.38 -4.21 -8.63
C SER A 30 -4.88 -2.87 -8.09
N SER A 31 -4.51 -2.51 -6.87
CA SER A 31 -4.28 -1.12 -6.52
C SER A 31 -2.90 -0.81 -7.03
N ASP A 32 -2.84 -0.10 -8.15
CA ASP A 32 -1.56 0.15 -8.79
C ASP A 32 -0.73 1.23 -8.07
N PHE A 33 -1.23 1.84 -6.98
CA PHE A 33 -0.61 2.99 -6.32
C PHE A 33 -0.09 4.04 -7.34
N SER A 34 -0.71 4.15 -8.52
CA SER A 34 -0.22 4.97 -9.65
C SER A 34 -0.21 6.46 -9.34
N PHE A 35 -0.93 6.86 -8.30
CA PHE A 35 -0.88 8.22 -7.74
C PHE A 35 0.47 8.54 -7.07
N LEU A 36 1.27 7.54 -6.68
CA LEU A 36 2.68 7.71 -6.37
C LEU A 36 3.40 7.88 -7.71
N LYS A 37 3.43 9.10 -8.24
CA LYS A 37 4.10 9.42 -9.51
C LYS A 37 5.60 9.61 -9.30
N GLU A 38 6.39 9.41 -10.36
CA GLU A 38 7.83 9.70 -10.31
C GLU A 38 8.08 11.21 -10.17
N ARG A 39 7.25 12.02 -10.84
CA ARG A 39 7.22 13.48 -10.77
C ARG A 39 5.79 13.97 -10.75
N PHE A 40 5.57 15.14 -10.14
CA PHE A 40 4.26 15.81 -10.16
C PHE A 40 4.33 17.07 -11.03
N ASP A 41 3.27 17.32 -11.79
CA ASP A 41 3.21 18.49 -12.67
C ASP A 41 3.25 19.78 -11.85
N GLY A 42 4.27 20.62 -12.10
CA GLY A 42 4.43 21.90 -11.41
C GLY A 42 4.99 21.83 -9.99
N ALA A 43 5.48 20.67 -9.53
CA ALA A 43 6.22 20.54 -8.29
C ALA A 43 7.67 20.07 -8.54
N SER A 44 8.61 20.55 -7.73
CA SER A 44 10.02 20.11 -7.78
C SER A 44 10.28 18.81 -6.99
N LEU A 45 9.22 18.07 -6.64
CA LEU A 45 9.33 16.78 -5.96
C LEU A 45 9.61 15.67 -6.96
N GLU A 46 10.63 14.86 -6.67
CA GLU A 46 11.01 13.71 -7.49
C GLU A 46 11.11 12.47 -6.62
N ARG A 47 10.57 11.34 -7.09
CA ARG A 47 10.69 10.06 -6.40
C ARG A 47 12.09 9.48 -6.63
N ILE A 48 12.73 9.01 -5.56
CA ILE A 48 14.12 8.53 -5.57
C ILE A 48 14.23 7.10 -6.11
N SER A 49 13.23 6.26 -5.86
CA SER A 49 13.20 4.85 -6.26
C SER A 49 11.80 4.40 -6.68
N ASP A 50 11.67 3.19 -7.19
CA ASP A 50 10.35 2.58 -7.34
C ASP A 50 9.68 2.36 -5.98
N PRO A 51 8.35 2.51 -5.87
CA PRO A 51 7.65 2.25 -4.62
C PRO A 51 7.78 0.79 -4.21
N GLU A 52 8.20 0.55 -2.98
CA GLU A 52 8.18 -0.78 -2.37
C GLU A 52 6.77 -1.12 -1.94
N ARG A 53 6.34 -2.37 -2.15
CA ARG A 53 4.99 -2.83 -1.83
C ARG A 53 5.03 -3.99 -0.86
N PHE A 54 4.15 -3.93 0.13
CA PHE A 54 4.00 -4.94 1.15
C PHE A 54 2.53 -5.35 1.22
N PRO A 55 2.16 -6.54 0.70
CA PRO A 55 0.84 -7.09 0.97
C PRO A 55 0.68 -7.39 2.46
N ALA A 56 -0.56 -7.48 2.95
CA ALA A 56 -0.87 -7.66 4.37
C ALA A 56 -0.08 -8.80 5.03
N GLU A 57 0.09 -9.92 4.33
CA GLU A 57 0.87 -11.10 4.77
C GLU A 57 2.40 -10.89 4.80
N SER A 58 2.88 -9.67 4.61
CA SER A 58 4.30 -9.33 4.76
C SER A 58 4.50 -7.98 5.43
N LEU A 59 3.42 -7.37 5.95
CA LEU A 59 3.44 -6.03 6.50
C LEU A 59 4.41 -5.87 7.68
N TRP A 60 4.62 -6.94 8.45
CA TRP A 60 5.60 -7.00 9.54
C TRP A 60 7.04 -6.81 9.08
N VAL A 61 7.35 -7.03 7.79
CA VAL A 61 8.68 -6.75 7.24
C VAL A 61 8.98 -5.25 7.29
N TYR A 62 7.95 -4.42 7.11
CA TYR A 62 8.10 -2.97 7.05
C TYR A 62 7.78 -2.28 8.39
N ILE A 63 6.68 -2.66 9.06
CA ILE A 63 6.23 -2.03 10.32
C ILE A 63 6.16 -3.03 11.48
N ASP A 64 7.27 -3.69 11.78
CA ASP A 64 7.37 -4.65 12.88
C ASP A 64 6.85 -4.08 14.21
N GLY A 65 6.08 -4.89 14.94
CA GLY A 65 5.37 -4.52 16.16
C GLY A 65 4.10 -3.68 15.97
N ALA A 66 3.97 -2.92 14.87
CA ALA A 66 2.77 -2.14 14.57
C ALA A 66 1.80 -2.84 13.61
N ALA A 67 2.28 -3.81 12.82
CA ALA A 67 1.49 -4.52 11.79
C ALA A 67 0.16 -5.08 12.31
N ASP A 68 0.13 -5.64 13.53
CA ASP A 68 -1.07 -6.20 14.15
C ASP A 68 -2.24 -5.21 14.22
N LEU A 69 -1.96 -3.94 14.48
CA LEU A 69 -3.00 -2.90 14.55
C LEU A 69 -3.62 -2.64 13.18
N TYR A 70 -2.80 -2.63 12.13
CA TYR A 70 -3.26 -2.45 10.76
C TYR A 70 -4.04 -3.67 10.24
N LEU A 71 -3.56 -4.88 10.56
CA LEU A 71 -4.24 -6.14 10.23
C LEU A 71 -5.62 -6.25 10.89
N LYS A 72 -5.75 -5.84 12.16
CA LYS A 72 -7.05 -5.78 12.86
C LYS A 72 -8.05 -4.80 12.24
N ASN A 73 -7.56 -3.85 11.45
CA ASN A 73 -8.38 -2.90 10.70
C ASN A 73 -8.51 -3.29 9.23
N ASN A 74 -8.23 -4.54 8.83
CA ASN A 74 -8.38 -5.05 7.46
C ASN A 74 -7.57 -4.27 6.40
N VAL A 75 -6.32 -3.92 6.72
CA VAL A 75 -5.38 -3.49 5.69
C VAL A 75 -5.19 -4.61 4.66
N LEU A 76 -5.12 -4.25 3.38
CA LEU A 76 -4.92 -5.19 2.29
C LEU A 76 -3.47 -5.19 1.80
N GLU A 77 -2.88 -3.99 1.72
CA GLU A 77 -1.48 -3.78 1.32
C GLU A 77 -1.04 -2.36 1.68
N MET A 78 0.25 -2.11 1.63
CA MET A 78 0.80 -0.77 1.64
C MET A 78 1.88 -0.59 0.57
N ALA A 79 2.14 0.66 0.22
CA ALA A 79 3.30 1.08 -0.55
C ALA A 79 4.11 2.13 0.21
N ALA A 80 5.43 2.06 0.11
CA ALA A 80 6.38 3.05 0.60
C ALA A 80 7.15 3.66 -0.57
N ALA A 81 7.31 4.98 -0.59
CA ALA A 81 8.04 5.68 -1.63
C ALA A 81 8.79 6.89 -1.07
N TYR A 82 10.06 7.00 -1.41
CA TYR A 82 10.91 8.13 -1.02
C TYR A 82 10.91 9.21 -2.08
N TYR A 83 10.74 10.46 -1.67
CA TYR A 83 10.79 11.64 -2.53
C TYR A 83 11.84 12.61 -2.03
N THR A 84 12.40 13.39 -2.93
CA THR A 84 13.29 14.50 -2.62
C THR A 84 12.73 15.81 -3.15
N LEU A 85 12.89 16.87 -2.36
CA LEU A 85 12.77 18.26 -2.78
C LEU A 85 14.13 18.90 -2.56
N ASP A 86 14.84 19.18 -3.64
CA ASP A 86 16.25 19.59 -3.67
C ASP A 86 17.19 18.57 -2.99
N GLN A 87 17.37 18.66 -1.67
CA GLN A 87 18.19 17.77 -0.85
C GLN A 87 17.43 17.22 0.36
N THR A 88 16.16 17.60 0.52
CA THR A 88 15.32 17.19 1.64
C THR A 88 14.53 15.95 1.23
N GLU A 89 14.81 14.83 1.90
CA GLU A 89 14.11 13.57 1.67
C GLU A 89 12.88 13.45 2.57
N VAL A 90 11.79 12.93 2.00
CA VAL A 90 10.56 12.58 2.72
C VAL A 90 10.04 11.23 2.24
N ASN A 91 9.43 10.47 3.14
CA ASN A 91 8.83 9.17 2.86
C ASN A 91 7.30 9.29 2.78
N ALA A 92 6.69 8.71 1.76
CA ALA A 92 5.25 8.47 1.66
C ALA A 92 4.93 7.00 1.91
N GLU A 93 4.24 6.72 3.02
CA GLU A 93 3.62 5.44 3.29
C GLU A 93 2.12 5.53 3.02
N VAL A 94 1.61 4.66 2.15
CA VAL A 94 0.19 4.63 1.78
C VAL A 94 -0.37 3.25 2.02
N TYR A 95 -1.32 3.15 2.94
CA TYR A 95 -1.98 1.91 3.33
C TYR A 95 -3.36 1.86 2.68
N ARG A 96 -3.68 0.75 2.02
CA ARG A 96 -4.99 0.51 1.42
C ARG A 96 -5.78 -0.47 2.27
N PHE A 97 -7.00 -0.10 2.59
CA PHE A 97 -7.95 -0.91 3.34
C PHE A 97 -9.03 -1.46 2.39
N ASP A 98 -9.74 -2.47 2.88
CA ASP A 98 -10.92 -3.05 2.22
C ASP A 98 -12.04 -2.01 2.02
N ASP A 99 -12.24 -1.11 2.99
CA ASP A 99 -13.21 -0.03 2.93
C ASP A 99 -12.71 1.27 3.60
N SER A 100 -13.43 2.37 3.35
CA SER A 100 -13.11 3.70 3.89
C SER A 100 -13.36 3.83 5.40
N ALA A 101 -14.24 3.02 5.98
CA ALA A 101 -14.50 3.05 7.41
C ALA A 101 -13.33 2.43 8.20
N ASN A 102 -12.68 1.40 7.65
CA ASN A 102 -11.48 0.77 8.17
C ASN A 102 -10.28 1.71 8.09
N ALA A 103 -10.09 2.39 6.96
CA ALA A 103 -9.07 3.43 6.84
C ALA A 103 -9.27 4.56 7.86
N MET A 104 -10.51 5.03 8.05
CA MET A 104 -10.85 6.06 9.04
C MET A 104 -10.63 5.59 10.49
N ARG A 105 -11.02 4.35 10.82
CA ARG A 105 -10.75 3.76 12.14
C ARG A 105 -9.25 3.72 12.43
N MET A 106 -8.44 3.30 11.46
CA MET A 106 -6.99 3.27 11.62
C MET A 106 -6.42 4.69 11.82
N PHE A 107 -6.87 5.66 11.01
CA PHE A 107 -6.48 7.06 11.13
C PHE A 107 -6.74 7.62 12.53
N HIS A 108 -7.95 7.41 13.07
CA HIS A 108 -8.28 7.84 14.44
C HIS A 108 -7.49 7.07 15.51
N SER A 109 -7.14 5.81 15.26
CA SER A 109 -6.34 5.00 16.20
C SER A 109 -4.90 5.49 16.34
N ILE A 110 -4.30 6.05 15.28
CA ILE A 110 -2.93 6.57 15.31
C ILE A 110 -2.86 8.06 15.65
N ARG A 111 -3.99 8.77 15.64
CA ARG A 111 -4.03 10.22 15.81
C ARG A 111 -3.69 10.62 17.25
N PRO A 112 -2.66 11.47 17.48
CA PRO A 112 -2.39 12.03 18.80
C PRO A 112 -3.50 12.98 19.27
N ASN A 113 -3.80 12.97 20.57
CA ASN A 113 -4.85 13.82 21.19
C ASN A 113 -4.63 15.32 20.96
N ASN A 114 -3.38 15.77 20.84
CA ASN A 114 -2.98 17.18 20.69
C ASN A 114 -2.48 17.52 19.27
N SER A 115 -2.93 16.76 18.27
CA SER A 115 -2.53 16.94 16.88
C SER A 115 -3.17 18.17 16.22
N ILE A 116 -2.40 18.85 15.37
CA ILE A 116 -2.88 20.00 14.59
C ILE A 116 -3.61 19.46 13.35
N THR A 117 -4.84 19.91 13.09
CA THR A 117 -5.59 19.48 11.89
C THR A 117 -4.99 20.07 10.61
N THR A 118 -5.13 19.35 9.50
CA THR A 118 -4.83 19.83 8.15
C THR A 118 -6.05 19.68 7.24
N SER A 119 -6.03 20.33 6.08
CA SER A 119 -7.10 20.28 5.07
C SER A 119 -6.92 19.16 4.04
N TYR A 120 -5.86 18.36 4.12
CA TYR A 120 -5.64 17.23 3.22
C TYR A 120 -6.54 16.05 3.60
N GLY A 121 -6.99 15.32 2.57
CA GLY A 121 -7.91 14.21 2.69
C GLY A 121 -9.30 14.61 3.18
N LYS A 122 -10.06 13.61 3.62
CA LYS A 122 -11.32 13.81 4.33
C LYS A 122 -11.08 14.33 5.75
N GLU A 123 -10.06 13.78 6.41
CA GLU A 123 -9.52 14.27 7.67
C GLU A 123 -8.00 14.10 7.65
N GLY A 124 -7.29 15.03 8.27
CA GLY A 124 -5.85 14.93 8.42
C GLY A 124 -5.34 15.65 9.66
N PHE A 125 -4.17 15.25 10.11
CA PHE A 125 -3.39 15.96 11.10
C PHE A 125 -1.93 16.09 10.68
N LYS A 126 -1.19 16.94 11.37
CA LYS A 126 0.23 17.16 11.13
C LYS A 126 1.02 17.43 12.41
N SER A 127 2.30 17.19 12.31
CA SER A 127 3.36 17.59 13.22
C SER A 127 4.45 18.35 12.45
N PRO A 128 5.52 18.86 13.09
CA PRO A 128 6.62 19.50 12.38
C PRO A 128 7.29 18.60 11.31
N SER A 129 7.34 17.29 11.54
CA SER A 129 8.03 16.32 10.66
C SER A 129 7.08 15.28 10.06
N SER A 130 5.76 15.44 10.19
CA SER A 130 4.80 14.50 9.60
C SER A 130 3.49 15.14 9.16
N ILE A 131 2.88 14.54 8.14
CA ILE A 131 1.51 14.80 7.74
C ILE A 131 0.80 13.46 7.53
N GLU A 132 -0.31 13.27 8.22
CA GLU A 132 -1.13 12.07 8.11
C GLU A 132 -2.55 12.46 7.71
N PHE A 133 -3.11 11.79 6.70
CA PHE A 133 -4.49 12.02 6.30
C PHE A 133 -5.14 10.75 5.76
N VAL A 134 -6.46 10.72 5.81
CA VAL A 134 -7.29 9.63 5.29
C VAL A 134 -8.17 10.11 4.15
N GLN A 135 -8.21 9.36 3.06
CA GLN A 135 -9.00 9.66 1.88
C GLN A 135 -9.49 8.36 1.23
N GLY A 136 -10.82 8.22 1.11
CA GLY A 136 -11.42 6.97 0.64
C GLY A 136 -10.94 5.79 1.49
N ASN A 137 -10.43 4.75 0.84
CA ASN A 137 -9.93 3.53 1.49
C ASN A 137 -8.44 3.63 1.88
N TYR A 138 -7.85 4.83 1.82
CA TYR A 138 -6.41 5.01 1.98
C TYR A 138 -6.09 5.82 3.24
N LEU A 139 -5.12 5.34 4.00
CA LEU A 139 -4.39 6.12 4.99
C LEU A 139 -3.03 6.50 4.41
N VAL A 140 -2.72 7.78 4.41
CA VAL A 140 -1.44 8.34 3.96
C VAL A 140 -0.68 8.84 5.17
N ARG A 141 0.59 8.45 5.27
CA ARG A 141 1.54 8.95 6.27
C ARG A 141 2.76 9.47 5.55
N LEU A 142 3.00 10.78 5.67
CA LEU A 142 4.16 11.45 5.12
C LEU A 142 5.10 11.78 6.26
N ILE A 143 6.35 11.35 6.15
CA ILE A 143 7.33 11.44 7.23
C ILE A 143 8.58 12.13 6.68
N GLY A 144 9.00 13.19 7.33
CA GLY A 144 10.30 13.83 7.11
C GLY A 144 11.28 13.42 8.20
N TYR A 145 12.58 13.54 7.89
CA TYR A 145 13.65 13.18 8.83
C TYR A 145 14.01 14.30 9.80
N ASP A 146 13.75 15.55 9.43
CA ASP A 146 14.00 16.75 10.22
C ASP A 146 12.68 17.51 10.52
N ASP A 147 12.72 18.50 11.42
CA ASP A 147 11.57 19.34 11.79
C ASP A 147 11.65 20.78 11.25
N ASP A 148 12.47 20.98 10.22
CA ASP A 148 12.76 22.29 9.63
C ASP A 148 11.75 22.75 8.57
N ALA A 149 11.95 23.98 8.09
CA ALA A 149 11.05 24.60 7.10
C ALA A 149 11.10 23.93 5.73
N GLN A 150 12.25 23.38 5.31
CA GLN A 150 12.37 22.67 4.02
C GLN A 150 11.62 21.34 4.07
N THR A 151 11.71 20.63 5.19
CA THR A 151 10.97 19.38 5.43
C THR A 151 9.48 19.64 5.45
N GLN A 152 9.03 20.67 6.15
CA GLN A 152 7.62 21.08 6.12
C GLN A 152 7.15 21.46 4.71
N MET A 153 7.99 22.13 3.91
CA MET A 153 7.67 22.46 2.52
C MET A 153 7.57 21.20 1.64
N ALA A 154 8.50 20.25 1.78
CA ALA A 154 8.48 18.98 1.06
C ALA A 154 7.23 18.15 1.41
N LEU A 155 6.89 18.05 2.70
CA LEU A 155 5.70 17.34 3.18
C LEU A 155 4.40 17.96 2.65
N ASN A 156 4.27 19.29 2.69
CA ASN A 156 3.07 19.96 2.19
C ASN A 156 2.92 19.81 0.67
N ASN A 157 4.01 19.96 -0.09
CA ASN A 157 3.99 19.74 -1.54
C ASN A 157 3.56 18.30 -1.88
N LEU A 158 4.05 17.32 -1.13
CA LEU A 158 3.72 15.91 -1.36
C LEU A 158 2.25 15.62 -0.97
N ALA A 159 1.80 16.14 0.17
CA ALA A 159 0.43 16.01 0.62
C ALA A 159 -0.57 16.61 -0.37
N GLU A 160 -0.29 17.82 -0.88
CA GLU A 160 -1.15 18.50 -1.85
C GLU A 160 -1.29 17.69 -3.14
N ASN A 161 -0.20 17.10 -3.63
CA ASN A 161 -0.22 16.29 -4.84
C ASN A 161 -0.95 14.96 -4.64
N LEU A 162 -0.70 14.28 -3.52
CA LEU A 162 -1.38 13.02 -3.22
C LEU A 162 -2.87 13.21 -2.95
N ASP A 163 -3.27 14.27 -2.24
CA ASP A 163 -4.69 14.58 -1.99
C ASP A 163 -5.52 14.77 -3.27
N LYS A 164 -4.89 15.32 -4.32
CA LYS A 164 -5.51 15.48 -5.64
C LYS A 164 -5.67 14.16 -6.40
N LEU A 165 -4.75 13.22 -6.20
CA LEU A 165 -4.62 12.01 -7.02
C LEU A 165 -5.23 10.76 -6.36
N ILE A 166 -5.32 10.73 -5.04
CA ILE A 166 -5.87 9.59 -4.31
C ILE A 166 -7.39 9.49 -4.54
N PRO A 167 -7.90 8.28 -4.85
CA PRO A 167 -9.34 8.05 -5.01
C PRO A 167 -10.16 8.44 -3.77
N LYS A 168 -11.34 9.05 -4.00
CA LYS A 168 -12.22 9.61 -2.93
C LYS A 168 -13.46 8.79 -2.59
N ASN A 169 -13.51 7.55 -3.09
CA ASN A 169 -14.60 6.58 -3.03
C ASN A 169 -15.26 6.41 -1.65
#